data_AF-A0A150LVT4-F1
#
_entry.id   AF-A0A150LVT4-F1
#
_cell.length_a   1.000
_cell.length_b   1.000
_cell.length_c   1.000
_cell.angle_alpha   90.00
_cell.angle_beta   90.00
_cell.angle_gamma   90.00
#
_symmetry.space_group_name_H-M   'P 1'
#
loop_
_entity.id
_entity.type
_entity.pdbx_description
1 polymer ?
#
loop_
_entity_poly.entity_id
_entity_poly.type
_entity_poly.pdbx_seq_one_letter_code
_entity_poly.pdbx_strand_id
1 'polypeptide(L)' 'MKAKVTWNGQMSFTGMSASGVEIPMDASKEAGGQDSGARPMELILHGLAGCTGIDIISILTKM' A
#
# COMPACT_ATOMS: atom_id res chain seq x y z
N MET A 1 10.99 -4.60 10.52
CA MET A 1 10.57 -3.57 9.54
C MET A 1 10.15 -2.33 10.30
N LYS A 2 10.47 -1.12 9.81
CA LYS A 2 9.95 0.15 10.37
C LYS A 2 9.05 0.79 9.33
N ALA A 3 7.83 1.15 9.71
CA ALA A 3 6.91 1.88 8.84
C ALA A 3 6.98 3.36 9.18
N LYS A 4 7.08 4.21 8.16
CA LYS A 4 6.93 5.65 8.28
C LYS A 4 5.86 6.10 7.29
N VAL A 5 4.89 6.84 7.78
CA VAL A 5 3.87 7.53 6.98
C VAL A 5 3.97 9.01 7.27
N THR A 6 3.86 9.82 6.23
CA THR A 6 3.81 11.28 6.31
C THR A 6 2.39 11.71 5.99
N TRP A 7 1.79 12.54 6.84
CA TRP A 7 0.51 13.16 6.56
C TRP A 7 0.70 14.37 5.64
N ASN A 8 -0.10 14.46 4.58
CA ASN A 8 0.03 15.50 3.55
C ASN A 8 -1.09 16.55 3.66
N GLY A 9 -1.95 16.45 4.67
CA GLY A 9 -3.18 17.25 4.78
C GLY A 9 -4.44 16.45 4.42
N GLN A 10 -5.58 16.85 4.96
CA GLN A 10 -6.88 16.18 4.78
C GLN A 10 -6.76 14.67 5.12
N MET A 11 -7.30 13.79 4.27
CA MET A 11 -7.21 12.33 4.41
C MET A 11 -6.05 11.70 3.62
N SER A 12 -5.09 12.53 3.17
CA SER A 12 -3.95 12.08 2.35
C SER A 12 -2.71 11.75 3.19
N PHE A 13 -2.11 10.61 2.89
CA PHE A 13 -0.87 10.13 3.52
C PHE A 13 0.07 9.56 2.45
N THR A 14 1.38 9.67 2.67
CA THR A 14 2.39 8.98 1.86
C THR A 14 3.24 8.09 2.75
N GLY A 15 3.24 6.79 2.46
CA GLY A 15 4.20 5.84 3.03
C GLY A 15 5.49 5.79 2.22
N MET A 16 6.62 5.54 2.88
CA MET A 16 7.89 5.23 2.21
C MET A 16 8.24 3.77 2.48
N SER A 17 8.34 2.95 1.43
CA SER A 17 8.80 1.57 1.56
C SER A 17 10.29 1.55 1.95
N ALA A 18 10.75 0.44 2.53
CA ALA A 18 12.17 0.26 2.84
C ALA A 18 13.05 0.24 1.58
N SER A 19 12.47 -0.02 0.40
CA SER A 19 13.14 0.02 -0.89
C SER A 19 13.12 1.40 -1.56
N GLY A 20 12.63 2.44 -0.87
CA GLY A 20 12.60 3.81 -1.37
C GLY A 20 11.45 4.14 -2.32
N VAL A 21 10.36 3.35 -2.28
CA VAL A 21 9.17 3.57 -3.11
C VAL A 21 8.10 4.29 -2.31
N GLU A 22 7.56 5.38 -2.87
CA GLU A 22 6.44 6.10 -2.28
C GLU A 22 5.12 5.36 -2.52
N ILE A 23 4.28 5.35 -1.49
CA ILE A 23 2.97 4.71 -1.52
C ILE A 23 1.93 5.76 -1.08
N PRO A 24 1.31 6.48 -2.03
CA PRO A 24 0.26 7.45 -1.74
C PRO A 24 -1.02 6.74 -1.33
N MET A 25 -1.63 7.24 -0.26
CA MET A 25 -2.87 6.77 0.33
C MET A 25 -3.83 7.92 0.50
N ASP A 26 -5.12 7.66 0.27
CA ASP A 26 -6.17 8.65 0.44
C ASP A 26 -7.52 7.98 0.73
N ALA A 27 -8.47 8.75 1.22
CA ALA A 27 -9.87 8.36 1.30
C ALA A 27 -10.65 8.81 0.05
N SER A 28 -11.89 8.33 -0.09
CA SER A 28 -12.77 8.80 -1.16
C SER A 28 -13.27 10.22 -0.87
N LYS A 29 -13.76 10.91 -1.89
CA LYS A 29 -14.38 12.23 -1.71
C LYS A 29 -15.52 12.22 -0.69
N GLU A 30 -16.34 11.17 -0.68
CA GLU A 30 -17.45 11.01 0.26
C GLU A 30 -16.97 10.82 1.71
N ALA A 31 -15.77 10.28 1.89
CA ALA A 31 -15.11 10.11 3.17
C ALA A 31 -14.15 11.27 3.54
N GLY A 32 -14.21 12.39 2.80
CA GLY A 32 -13.41 13.59 3.06
C GLY A 32 -11.98 13.56 2.50
N GLY A 33 -11.67 12.60 1.62
CA GLY A 33 -10.42 12.55 0.86
C GLY A 33 -10.52 13.21 -0.51
N GLN A 34 -9.48 13.03 -1.32
CA GLN A 34 -9.34 13.67 -2.63
C GLN A 34 -9.25 12.68 -3.79
N ASP A 35 -9.43 11.37 -3.53
CA ASP A 35 -9.19 10.31 -4.52
C ASP A 35 -7.77 10.33 -5.11
N SER A 36 -6.79 10.80 -4.36
CA SER A 36 -5.40 11.04 -4.82
C SER A 36 -4.43 9.88 -4.52
N GLY A 37 -4.92 8.79 -3.94
CA GLY A 37 -4.12 7.64 -3.55
C GLY A 37 -4.99 6.41 -3.27
N ALA A 38 -4.34 5.26 -3.08
CA ALA A 38 -5.02 4.01 -2.79
C ALA A 38 -5.70 4.06 -1.42
N ARG A 39 -6.82 3.34 -1.24
CA ARG A 39 -7.38 3.19 0.11
C ARG A 39 -6.42 2.37 0.97
N PRO A 40 -6.21 2.73 2.24
CA PRO A 40 -5.37 1.92 3.13
C PRO A 40 -5.79 0.44 3.18
N MET A 41 -7.11 0.18 3.16
CA MET A 41 -7.63 -1.20 3.13
C MET A 41 -7.34 -1.95 1.83
N GLU A 42 -7.35 -1.27 0.67
CA GLU A 42 -6.97 -1.88 -0.60
C GLU A 42 -5.49 -2.28 -0.56
N LEU A 43 -4.62 -1.46 0.02
CA LEU A 43 -3.20 -1.78 0.14
C LEU A 43 -2.94 -2.99 1.06
N ILE A 44 -3.73 -3.16 2.13
CA ILE A 44 -3.65 -4.36 2.97
C ILE A 44 -3.99 -5.61 2.14
N LEU A 45 -5.07 -5.56 1.36
CA LEU A 45 -5.48 -6.68 0.49
C LEU A 45 -4.43 -6.99 -0.58
N HIS A 46 -3.92 -5.96 -1.27
CA HIS A 46 -2.84 -6.12 -2.25
C HIS A 46 -1.57 -6.69 -1.61
N GLY A 47 -1.19 -6.22 -0.42
CA GLY A 47 -0.03 -6.72 0.31
C GLY A 47 -0.15 -8.19 0.66
N LEU A 48 -1.32 -8.61 1.16
CA LEU A 48 -1.62 -10.02 1.46
C LEU A 48 -1.57 -10.88 0.19
N ALA A 49 -2.30 -10.47 -0.85
CA ALA A 49 -2.34 -11.20 -2.12
C ALA A 49 -0.95 -11.29 -2.78
N GLY A 50 -0.18 -10.21 -2.75
CA GLY A 50 1.19 -10.17 -3.26
C GLY A 50 2.13 -11.09 -2.47
N CYS A 51 2.03 -11.12 -1.15
CA CYS A 51 2.84 -12.02 -0.32
C CYS A 51 2.55 -13.49 -0.67
N THR A 52 1.28 -13.87 -0.72
CA THR A 52 0.88 -15.24 -1.11
C THR A 52 1.30 -15.57 -2.54
N GLY A 53 1.14 -14.63 -3.48
CA GLY A 53 1.53 -14.83 -4.88
C GLY A 53 3.04 -15.04 -5.05
N ILE A 54 3.87 -14.30 -4.32
CA ILE A 54 5.33 -14.47 -4.33
C ILE A 54 5.71 -15.88 -3.85
N ASP A 55 5.08 -16.37 -2.78
CA ASP A 55 5.32 -17.73 -2.28
C ASP A 55 4.94 -18.80 -3.31
N ILE A 56 3.79 -18.66 -3.96
CA ILE A 56 3.34 -19.59 -5.02
C ILE A 56 4.34 -19.62 -6.17
N ILE A 57 4.75 -18.46 -6.69
CA ILE A 57 5.71 -18.37 -7.79
C ILE A 57 7.08 -18.95 -7.39
N SER A 58 7.53 -18.70 -6.16
CA SER A 58 8.77 -19.28 -5.62
C SER A 58 8.73 -20.81 -5.61
N ILE A 59 7.58 -21.41 -5.24
CA ILE A 59 7.38 -22.86 -5.27
C ILE A 59 7.40 -23.39 -6.72
N LEU A 60 6.67 -22.73 -7.62
CA LEU A 60 6.55 -23.15 -9.02
C LEU A 60 7.85 -23.02 -9.82
N THR A 61 8.76 -22.12 -9.42
CA THR A 61 10.03 -21.87 -10.12
C THR A 61 11.20 -22.69 -9.58
N LYS A 62 11.07 -23.25 -8.38
CA LYS A 62 12.10 -24.08 -7.74
C LYS A 62 11.97 -25.57 -8.08
N MET A 63 10.79 -25.99 -8.54
CA MET A 63 10.52 -27.30 -9.15
C MET A 63 10.65 -27.22 -10.67
#